data_AF-A0A4P2QCW9-F1
#
_entry.id   AF-A0A4P2QCW9-F1
#
_cell.length_a   1.000
_cell.length_b   1.000
_cell.length_c   1.000
_cell.angle_alpha   90.00
_cell.angle_beta   90.00
_cell.angle_gamma   90.00
#
_symmetry.space_group_name_H-M   'P 1'
#
loop_
_entity.id
_entity.type
_entity.pdbx_description
1 polymer ?
#
loop_
_entity_poly.entity_id
_entity_poly.type
_entity_poly.pdbx_seq_one_letter_code
_entity_poly.pdbx_strand_id
1 'polypeptide(L)'
;MQNLTLSDLKLGLTDLFDKRRSALLRSSSGKTYEPMLARKLAEISALPPAVVGGRALAAELDETDAGHDGLGKAVWHMTEAYLQHPQISPETAAAAARIRRAFIPALSELRASYADEATAAIERKKILGEHRADLERFPVAGGETLYHWISGFLGAGERLHSMLSDRADVRETSRKGAGALRAATIGLLSRLRAGLADEVEHTPELPRDLDAQVFGYLDELHGPRAAAARAKKAKKAAPGAAEPAGPAAPIETA
;
A
#
# COMPACT_ATOMS: atom_id res chain seq x y z
N MET A 1 3.94 0.20 23.88
CA MET A 1 4.57 0.57 22.60
C MET A 1 4.91 -0.60 21.67
N GLN A 2 4.93 -1.86 22.11
CA GLN A 2 5.37 -3.02 21.29
C GLN A 2 4.60 -3.22 19.96
N ASN A 3 3.37 -2.72 19.88
CA ASN A 3 2.50 -2.87 18.71
C ASN A 3 2.65 -1.75 17.65
N LEU A 4 3.54 -0.79 17.86
CA LEU A 4 3.80 0.27 16.87
C LEU A 4 4.48 -0.30 15.62
N THR A 5 4.01 0.13 14.46
CA THR A 5 4.62 -0.14 13.15
C THR A 5 5.72 0.87 12.84
N LEU A 6 6.52 0.66 11.78
CA LEU A 6 7.51 1.65 11.34
C LEU A 6 6.86 2.97 10.90
N SER A 7 5.67 2.93 10.28
CA SER A 7 4.89 4.13 9.98
C SER A 7 4.50 4.89 11.25
N ASP A 8 3.98 4.18 12.25
CA ASP A 8 3.57 4.81 13.51
C ASP A 8 4.80 5.40 14.24
N LEU A 9 5.95 4.72 14.20
CA LEU A 9 7.21 5.23 14.75
C LEU A 9 7.71 6.46 13.99
N LYS A 10 7.64 6.48 12.65
CA LYS A 10 8.02 7.66 11.85
C LYS A 10 7.17 8.86 12.23
N LEU A 11 5.86 8.66 12.28
CA LEU A 11 4.89 9.71 12.61
C LEU A 11 5.09 10.23 14.04
N GLY A 12 5.21 9.32 15.01
CA GLY A 12 5.42 9.67 16.41
C GLY A 12 6.75 10.34 16.69
N LEU A 13 7.84 9.90 16.05
CA LEU A 13 9.14 10.56 16.16
C LEU A 13 9.15 11.94 15.49
N THR A 14 8.50 12.10 14.34
CA THR A 14 8.38 13.40 13.68
C THR A 14 7.66 14.41 14.59
N ASP A 15 6.52 14.03 15.17
CA ASP A 15 5.80 14.88 16.13
C ASP A 15 6.64 15.18 17.39
N LEU A 16 7.41 14.19 17.87
CA LEU A 16 8.33 14.38 18.99
C LEU A 16 9.38 15.46 18.69
N PHE A 17 9.99 15.44 17.50
CA PHE A 17 11.02 16.41 17.13
C PHE A 17 10.45 17.78 16.74
N ASP A 18 9.25 17.83 16.17
CA ASP A 18 8.66 19.08 15.70
C ASP A 18 7.93 19.84 16.82
N LYS A 19 7.16 19.13 17.65
CA LYS A 19 6.24 19.77 18.61
C LYS A 19 6.63 19.56 20.06
N ARG A 20 7.24 18.42 20.39
CA ARG A 20 7.48 18.00 21.79
C ARG A 20 8.96 18.01 22.18
N ARG A 21 9.84 18.49 21.29
CA ARG A 21 11.30 18.49 21.51
C ARG A 21 11.69 19.34 22.70
N SER A 22 11.02 20.47 22.90
CA SER A 22 11.24 21.32 24.08
C SER A 22 10.98 20.55 25.37
N ALA A 23 9.87 19.80 25.47
CA ALA A 23 9.55 18.95 26.61
C ALA A 23 10.59 17.84 26.78
N LEU A 24 10.97 17.14 25.70
CA LEU A 24 12.03 16.13 25.73
C LEU A 24 13.33 16.69 26.33
N LEU A 25 13.75 17.88 25.91
CA LEU A 25 15.01 18.49 26.34
C LEU A 25 14.97 19.08 27.76
N ARG A 26 13.84 19.02 28.47
CA ARG A 26 13.77 19.45 29.88
C ARG A 26 14.49 18.48 30.81
N SER A 27 14.57 17.21 30.43
CA SER A 27 15.22 16.17 31.24
C SER A 27 16.60 15.81 30.71
N SER A 28 17.47 15.37 31.60
CA SER A 28 18.80 14.84 31.29
C SER A 28 18.69 13.55 30.48
N SER A 29 17.73 12.71 30.81
CA SER A 29 17.38 11.51 30.03
C SER A 29 17.01 11.89 28.60
N GLY A 30 16.12 12.87 28.43
CA GLY A 30 15.70 13.30 27.10
C GLY A 30 16.84 13.88 26.27
N LYS A 31 17.71 14.72 26.86
CA LYS A 31 18.94 15.20 26.20
C LYS A 31 19.86 14.06 25.76
N THR A 32 19.98 13.03 26.58
CA THR A 32 20.84 11.86 26.29
C THR A 32 20.30 11.04 25.11
N TYR A 33 19.00 10.79 25.06
CA TYR A 33 18.38 9.94 24.03
C TYR A 33 18.03 10.69 22.74
N GLU A 34 17.90 12.03 22.76
CA GLU A 34 17.56 12.85 21.61
C GLU A 34 18.37 12.54 20.34
N PRO A 35 19.72 12.53 20.36
CA PRO A 35 20.49 12.27 19.15
C PRO A 35 20.32 10.82 18.64
N MET A 36 20.10 9.87 19.56
CA MET A 36 19.86 8.47 19.20
C MET A 36 18.50 8.31 18.51
N LEU A 37 17.46 8.99 19.00
CA LEU A 37 16.13 8.99 18.39
C LEU A 37 16.11 9.72 17.05
N ALA A 38 16.88 10.81 16.91
CA ALA A 38 17.01 11.54 15.65
C ALA A 38 17.63 10.66 14.56
N ARG A 39 18.69 9.92 14.92
CA ARG A 39 19.29 8.93 14.03
C ARG A 39 18.29 7.84 13.63
N LYS A 40 17.46 7.35 14.56
CA LYS A 40 16.41 6.37 14.24
C LYS A 40 15.35 6.94 13.31
N LEU A 41 14.92 8.18 13.50
CA LEU A 41 14.00 8.84 12.58
C LEU A 41 14.59 8.94 11.17
N ALA A 42 15.87 9.30 11.05
CA ALA A 42 16.56 9.34 9.76
C ALA A 42 16.63 7.96 9.09
N GLU A 43 17.05 6.93 9.85
CA GLU A 43 17.09 5.54 9.37
C GLU A 43 15.71 5.05 8.91
N ILE A 44 14.63 5.35 9.65
CA ILE A 44 13.26 4.99 9.27
C ILE A 44 12.80 5.78 8.03
N SER A 45 13.17 7.05 7.92
CA SER A 45 12.77 7.91 6.80
C SER A 45 13.46 7.56 5.49
N ALA A 46 14.66 6.95 5.57
CA ALA A 46 15.40 6.44 4.41
C ALA A 46 14.86 5.10 3.88
N LEU A 47 13.94 4.44 4.60
CA LEU A 47 13.35 3.19 4.13
C LEU A 47 12.41 3.41 2.93
N PRO A 48 12.40 2.50 1.95
CA PRO A 48 11.44 2.54 0.85
C PRO A 48 9.98 2.58 1.36
N PRO A 49 9.07 3.33 0.71
CA PRO A 49 7.66 3.39 1.09
C PRO A 49 7.01 2.00 1.22
N ALA A 50 7.39 1.06 0.36
CA ALA A 50 6.96 -0.34 0.40
C ALA A 50 7.27 -1.07 1.73
N VAL A 51 8.37 -0.69 2.41
CA VAL A 51 8.81 -1.27 3.70
C VAL A 51 8.07 -0.64 4.88
N VAL A 52 7.80 0.65 4.79
CA VAL A 52 7.16 1.43 5.85
C VAL A 52 5.64 1.21 5.81
N GLY A 53 5.05 1.26 4.61
CA GLY A 53 3.61 1.41 4.38
C GLY A 53 2.80 0.11 4.29
N GLY A 54 3.37 -1.04 3.89
CA GLY A 54 2.75 -2.37 3.84
C GLY A 54 1.35 -2.48 3.21
N ARG A 55 0.33 -1.94 3.89
CA ARG A 55 -1.06 -1.76 3.45
C ARG A 55 -1.22 -0.66 2.40
N ALA A 56 -0.43 0.41 2.44
CA ALA A 56 -0.49 1.49 1.45
C ALA A 56 -0.16 0.99 0.02
N LEU A 57 0.89 0.17 -0.11
CA LEU A 57 1.31 -0.41 -1.38
C LEU A 57 0.26 -1.37 -1.99
N ALA A 58 -0.51 -2.08 -1.16
CA ALA A 58 -1.59 -2.94 -1.66
C ALA A 58 -2.73 -2.10 -2.25
N ALA A 59 -3.11 -1.01 -1.57
CA ALA A 59 -4.12 -0.09 -2.08
C ALA A 59 -3.64 0.63 -3.37
N GLU A 60 -2.37 1.00 -3.44
CA GLU A 60 -1.79 1.59 -4.66
C GLU A 60 -1.74 0.58 -5.83
N LEU A 61 -1.49 -0.70 -5.55
CA LEU A 61 -1.56 -1.76 -6.57
C LEU A 61 -3.00 -1.92 -7.06
N ASP A 62 -3.97 -2.01 -6.15
CA ASP A 62 -5.39 -2.13 -6.50
C ASP A 62 -5.89 -0.92 -7.30
N GLU A 63 -5.45 0.29 -6.97
CA GLU A 63 -5.82 1.52 -7.69
C GLU A 63 -5.17 1.59 -9.08
N THR A 64 -3.89 1.22 -9.18
CA THR A 64 -3.18 1.19 -10.47
C THR A 64 -3.79 0.14 -11.39
N ASP A 65 -4.12 -1.03 -10.83
CA ASP A 65 -4.83 -2.12 -11.50
C ASP A 65 -6.21 -1.69 -11.99
N ALA A 66 -7.02 -1.05 -11.13
CA ALA A 66 -8.32 -0.53 -11.53
C ALA A 66 -8.23 0.49 -12.69
N GLY A 67 -7.18 1.32 -12.71
CA GLY A 67 -6.89 2.24 -13.81
C GLY A 67 -6.49 1.51 -15.11
N HIS A 68 -5.62 0.51 -15.00
CA HIS A 68 -5.24 -0.38 -16.11
C HIS A 68 -6.49 -1.05 -16.71
N ASP A 69 -7.27 -1.72 -15.88
CA ASP A 69 -8.49 -2.42 -16.25
C ASP A 69 -9.57 -1.52 -16.85
N GLY A 70 -9.76 -0.34 -16.26
CA GLY A 70 -10.74 0.64 -16.71
C GLY A 70 -10.44 1.10 -18.14
N LEU A 71 -9.19 1.49 -18.39
CA LEU A 71 -8.75 1.90 -19.73
C LEU A 71 -8.81 0.75 -20.72
N GLY A 72 -8.38 -0.45 -20.31
CA GLY A 72 -8.44 -1.64 -21.15
C GLY A 72 -9.87 -1.98 -21.58
N LYS A 73 -10.82 -2.00 -20.64
CA LYS A 73 -12.24 -2.27 -20.92
C LYS A 73 -12.81 -1.21 -21.86
N ALA A 74 -12.47 0.06 -21.64
CA ALA A 74 -12.95 1.16 -22.48
C ALA A 74 -12.47 1.02 -23.93
N VAL A 75 -11.18 0.71 -24.15
CA VAL A 75 -10.61 0.47 -25.49
C VAL A 75 -11.27 -0.74 -26.15
N TRP A 76 -11.48 -1.85 -25.42
CA TRP A 76 -12.15 -3.04 -25.95
C TRP A 76 -13.56 -2.71 -26.42
N HIS A 77 -14.39 -2.10 -25.56
CA HIS A 77 -15.77 -1.76 -25.92
C HIS A 77 -15.86 -0.77 -27.08
N MET A 78 -14.94 0.20 -27.14
CA MET A 78 -14.90 1.17 -28.23
C MET A 78 -14.60 0.46 -29.56
N THR A 79 -13.55 -0.38 -29.61
CA THR A 79 -13.24 -1.14 -30.83
C THR A 79 -14.34 -2.13 -31.20
N GLU A 80 -15.01 -2.76 -30.24
CA GLU A 80 -16.16 -3.64 -30.48
C GLU A 80 -17.32 -2.88 -31.12
N ALA A 81 -17.64 -1.69 -30.63
CA ALA A 81 -18.71 -0.86 -31.19
C ALA A 81 -18.47 -0.56 -32.68
N TYR A 82 -17.24 -0.23 -33.06
CA TYR A 82 -16.89 -0.03 -34.48
C TYR A 82 -16.98 -1.29 -35.32
N LEU A 83 -16.64 -2.46 -34.76
CA LEU A 83 -16.70 -3.72 -35.49
C LEU A 83 -18.13 -4.22 -35.71
N GLN A 84 -19.06 -3.88 -34.81
CA GLN A 84 -20.46 -4.26 -34.91
C GLN A 84 -21.33 -3.23 -35.64
N HIS A 85 -20.81 -2.02 -35.90
CA HIS A 85 -21.60 -0.96 -36.50
C HIS A 85 -21.88 -1.23 -38.00
N PRO A 86 -23.16 -1.35 -38.42
CA PRO A 86 -23.52 -1.87 -39.75
C PRO A 86 -23.12 -0.95 -40.92
N GLN A 87 -22.87 0.34 -40.65
CA GLN A 87 -22.55 1.34 -41.66
C GLN A 87 -21.10 1.87 -41.55
N ILE A 88 -20.24 1.19 -40.80
CA ILE A 88 -18.86 1.62 -40.67
C ILE A 88 -18.09 1.42 -41.98
N SER A 89 -17.12 2.28 -42.25
CA SER A 89 -16.26 2.08 -43.42
C SER A 89 -15.39 0.82 -43.24
N PRO A 90 -15.05 0.09 -44.32
CA PRO A 90 -14.14 -1.05 -44.25
C PRO A 90 -12.78 -0.70 -43.67
N GLU A 91 -12.27 0.50 -43.95
CA GLU A 91 -10.99 0.98 -43.45
C GLU A 91 -11.02 1.18 -41.91
N THR A 92 -12.08 1.81 -41.40
CA THR A 92 -12.25 2.04 -39.96
C THR A 92 -12.48 0.72 -39.21
N ALA A 93 -13.27 -0.20 -39.75
CA ALA A 93 -13.42 -1.54 -39.18
C ALA A 93 -12.08 -2.30 -39.14
N ALA A 94 -11.29 -2.22 -40.22
CA ALA A 94 -9.97 -2.85 -40.27
C ALA A 94 -9.00 -2.25 -39.24
N ALA A 95 -9.01 -0.93 -39.05
CA ALA A 95 -8.21 -0.26 -38.02
C ALA A 95 -8.62 -0.69 -36.61
N ALA A 96 -9.93 -0.72 -36.31
CA ALA A 96 -10.45 -1.20 -35.03
C ALA A 96 -10.05 -2.67 -34.76
N ALA A 97 -10.13 -3.54 -35.78
CA ALA A 97 -9.71 -4.93 -35.67
C ALA A 97 -8.21 -5.09 -35.38
N ARG A 98 -7.35 -4.28 -36.04
CA ARG A 98 -5.90 -4.27 -35.80
C ARG A 98 -5.59 -3.81 -34.38
N ILE A 99 -6.21 -2.73 -33.91
CA ILE A 99 -6.05 -2.23 -32.54
C ILE A 99 -6.46 -3.28 -31.52
N ARG A 100 -7.68 -3.84 -31.65
CA ARG A 100 -8.18 -4.87 -30.73
C ARG A 100 -7.24 -6.06 -30.66
N ARG A 101 -6.82 -6.59 -31.81
CA ARG A 101 -5.88 -7.73 -31.87
C ARG A 101 -4.50 -7.42 -31.29
N ALA A 102 -4.00 -6.20 -31.42
CA ALA A 102 -2.68 -5.83 -30.93
C ALA A 102 -2.65 -5.63 -29.40
N PHE A 103 -3.65 -4.94 -28.86
CA PHE A 103 -3.59 -4.47 -27.48
C PHE A 103 -4.53 -5.20 -26.52
N ILE A 104 -5.73 -5.57 -26.96
CA ILE A 104 -6.76 -6.20 -26.10
C ILE A 104 -7.57 -7.24 -26.89
N PRO A 105 -6.96 -8.39 -27.24
CA PRO A 105 -7.62 -9.43 -28.04
C PRO A 105 -8.92 -9.93 -27.41
N ALA A 106 -8.94 -10.05 -26.08
CA ALA A 106 -10.09 -10.52 -25.31
C ALA A 106 -10.18 -9.82 -23.95
N LEU A 107 -11.40 -9.59 -23.44
CA LEU A 107 -11.63 -9.04 -22.11
C LEU A 107 -11.08 -9.92 -20.98
N SER A 108 -10.96 -11.23 -21.20
CA SER A 108 -10.38 -12.15 -20.22
C SER A 108 -8.91 -11.88 -19.93
N GLU A 109 -8.20 -11.19 -20.83
CA GLU A 109 -6.81 -10.80 -20.60
C GLU A 109 -6.66 -9.67 -19.58
N LEU A 110 -7.73 -8.90 -19.32
CA LEU A 110 -7.80 -7.86 -18.28
C LEU A 110 -8.20 -8.46 -16.91
N ARG A 111 -7.93 -9.76 -16.72
CA ARG A 111 -8.11 -10.47 -15.46
C ARG A 111 -6.89 -11.34 -15.16
N ALA A 112 -5.79 -11.06 -15.86
CA ALA A 112 -4.58 -11.83 -15.70
C ALA A 112 -3.93 -11.46 -14.36
N SER A 113 -2.89 -12.20 -13.95
CA SER A 113 -2.16 -11.80 -12.76
C SER A 113 -1.43 -10.47 -13.03
N TYR A 114 -1.18 -9.65 -11.99
CA TYR A 114 -0.43 -8.39 -12.16
C TYR A 114 0.92 -8.57 -12.87
N ALA A 115 1.57 -9.73 -12.69
CA ALA A 115 2.83 -10.04 -13.36
C ALA A 115 2.66 -10.27 -14.86
N ASP A 116 1.58 -10.95 -15.26
CA ASP A 116 1.26 -11.21 -16.66
C ASP A 116 0.82 -9.92 -17.36
N GLU A 117 0.00 -9.10 -16.69
CA GLU A 117 -0.44 -7.80 -17.21
C GLU A 117 0.72 -6.84 -17.42
N ALA A 118 1.59 -6.72 -16.43
CA ALA A 118 2.83 -5.96 -16.52
C ALA A 118 3.71 -6.40 -17.71
N THR A 119 3.89 -7.71 -17.87
CA THR A 119 4.68 -8.28 -18.96
C THR A 119 4.06 -7.97 -20.32
N ALA A 120 2.75 -8.19 -20.46
CA ALA A 120 2.02 -7.90 -21.68
C ALA A 120 2.07 -6.41 -22.04
N ALA A 121 1.96 -5.51 -21.05
CA ALA A 121 2.04 -4.07 -21.25
C ALA A 121 3.43 -3.65 -21.79
N ILE A 122 4.52 -4.19 -21.22
CA ILE A 122 5.89 -3.93 -21.68
C ILE A 122 6.08 -4.39 -23.13
N GLU A 123 5.62 -5.58 -23.48
CA GLU A 123 5.73 -6.10 -24.85
C GLU A 123 4.89 -5.29 -25.84
N ARG A 124 3.65 -4.95 -25.49
CA ARG A 124 2.73 -4.17 -26.34
C ARG A 124 3.18 -2.73 -26.53
N LYS A 125 3.89 -2.15 -25.55
CA LYS A 125 4.45 -0.81 -25.70
C LYS A 125 5.47 -0.70 -26.83
N LYS A 126 6.19 -1.79 -27.14
CA LYS A 126 7.15 -1.82 -28.26
C LYS A 126 6.48 -1.58 -29.61
N ILE A 127 5.23 -2.02 -29.77
CA ILE A 127 4.46 -1.88 -31.01
C ILE A 127 3.52 -0.66 -31.01
N LEU A 128 3.48 0.12 -29.93
CA LEU A 128 2.58 1.28 -29.82
C LEU A 128 2.79 2.29 -30.96
N GLY A 129 4.06 2.55 -31.31
CA GLY A 129 4.41 3.48 -32.39
C GLY A 129 3.91 3.03 -33.76
N GLU A 130 3.94 1.72 -34.03
CA GLU A 130 3.48 1.13 -35.30
C GLU A 130 1.96 1.30 -35.51
N HIS A 131 1.21 1.38 -34.41
CA HIS A 131 -0.24 1.52 -34.42
C HIS A 131 -0.74 2.96 -34.26
N ARG A 132 0.15 3.94 -34.12
CA ARG A 132 -0.22 5.33 -33.81
C ARG A 132 -1.25 5.91 -34.77
N ALA A 133 -1.03 5.76 -36.08
CA ALA A 133 -1.93 6.28 -37.10
C ALA A 133 -3.34 5.66 -37.04
N ASP A 134 -3.45 4.38 -36.67
CA ASP A 134 -4.75 3.74 -36.45
C ASP A 134 -5.39 4.29 -35.17
N LEU A 135 -4.63 4.42 -34.08
CA LEU A 135 -5.12 4.86 -32.77
C LEU A 135 -5.61 6.32 -32.77
N GLU A 136 -4.96 7.20 -33.52
CA GLU A 136 -5.34 8.62 -33.60
C GLU A 136 -6.64 8.86 -34.39
N ARG A 137 -7.11 7.89 -35.18
CA ARG A 137 -8.38 7.99 -35.94
C ARG A 137 -9.62 7.93 -35.08
N PHE A 138 -9.50 7.44 -33.85
CA PHE A 138 -10.64 7.20 -32.97
C PHE A 138 -10.65 8.24 -31.85
N PRO A 139 -11.44 9.32 -31.98
CA PRO A 139 -11.56 10.34 -30.95
C PRO A 139 -12.27 9.78 -29.72
N VAL A 140 -11.88 10.29 -28.56
CA VAL A 140 -12.53 10.02 -27.27
C VAL A 140 -12.83 11.32 -26.53
N ALA A 141 -13.48 11.24 -25.38
CA ALA A 141 -13.85 12.42 -24.60
C ALA A 141 -12.62 13.29 -24.26
N GLY A 142 -12.84 14.60 -24.14
CA GLY A 142 -11.77 15.54 -23.74
C GLY A 142 -10.81 15.95 -24.86
N GLY A 143 -11.12 15.65 -26.13
CA GLY A 143 -10.24 15.97 -27.26
C GLY A 143 -9.07 15.00 -27.43
N GLU A 144 -9.11 13.88 -26.71
CA GLU A 144 -8.13 12.81 -26.81
C GLU A 144 -8.48 11.82 -27.94
N THR A 145 -7.65 10.79 -28.08
CA THR A 145 -7.84 9.68 -29.01
C THR A 145 -7.57 8.35 -28.33
N LEU A 146 -7.88 7.22 -28.96
CA LEU A 146 -7.50 5.90 -28.43
C LEU A 146 -5.99 5.76 -28.19
N TYR A 147 -5.15 6.55 -28.86
CA TYR A 147 -3.71 6.59 -28.56
C TYR A 147 -3.44 6.99 -27.10
N HIS A 148 -4.18 7.97 -26.58
CA HIS A 148 -4.03 8.44 -25.20
C HIS A 148 -4.48 7.38 -24.22
N TRP A 149 -5.62 6.74 -24.46
CA TRP A 149 -6.13 5.66 -23.60
C TRP A 149 -5.21 4.44 -23.60
N ILE A 150 -4.70 4.00 -24.77
CA ILE A 150 -3.73 2.90 -24.83
C ILE A 150 -2.41 3.28 -24.16
N SER A 151 -1.92 4.50 -24.34
CA SER A 151 -0.70 4.96 -23.64
C SER A 151 -0.89 4.92 -22.12
N GLY A 152 -2.05 5.35 -21.63
CA GLY A 152 -2.41 5.28 -20.21
C GLY A 152 -2.52 3.83 -19.70
N PHE A 153 -3.15 2.94 -20.47
CA PHE A 153 -3.28 1.52 -20.19
C PHE A 153 -1.89 0.87 -20.04
N LEU A 154 -1.04 1.01 -21.06
CA LEU A 154 0.31 0.42 -21.05
C LEU A 154 1.19 1.03 -19.95
N GLY A 155 1.07 2.34 -19.72
CA GLY A 155 1.79 3.02 -18.63
C GLY A 155 1.35 2.56 -17.23
N ALA A 156 0.07 2.22 -17.04
CA ALA A 156 -0.39 1.61 -15.79
C ALA A 156 0.20 0.20 -15.60
N GLY A 157 0.26 -0.62 -16.65
CA GLY A 157 0.89 -1.94 -16.60
C GLY A 157 2.40 -1.88 -16.29
N GLU A 158 3.13 -0.90 -16.84
CA GLU A 158 4.52 -0.67 -16.47
C GLU A 158 4.68 -0.23 -15.01
N ARG A 159 3.76 0.60 -14.49
CA ARG A 159 3.78 0.95 -13.06
C ARG A 159 3.55 -0.26 -12.18
N LEU A 160 2.63 -1.17 -12.55
CA LEU A 160 2.47 -2.45 -11.86
C LEU A 160 3.79 -3.24 -11.85
N HIS A 161 4.53 -3.29 -12.96
CA HIS A 161 5.85 -3.91 -13.03
C HIS A 161 6.83 -3.31 -12.01
N SER A 162 6.97 -1.98 -11.99
CA SER A 162 7.86 -1.29 -11.07
C SER A 162 7.50 -1.58 -9.60
N MET A 163 6.21 -1.51 -9.25
CA MET A 163 5.75 -1.77 -7.89
C MET A 163 5.96 -3.23 -7.46
N LEU A 164 5.83 -4.18 -8.38
CA LEU A 164 6.13 -5.59 -8.14
C LEU A 164 7.64 -5.83 -7.98
N SER A 165 8.47 -5.17 -8.79
CA SER A 165 9.93 -5.22 -8.70
C SER A 165 10.42 -4.63 -7.38
N ASP A 166 9.97 -3.42 -7.04
CA ASP A 166 10.27 -2.77 -5.76
C ASP A 166 9.91 -3.67 -4.59
N ARG A 167 8.77 -4.37 -4.69
CA ARG A 167 8.35 -5.34 -3.68
C ARG A 167 9.33 -6.51 -3.60
N ALA A 168 9.76 -7.07 -4.74
CA ALA A 168 10.68 -8.19 -4.81
C ALA A 168 12.04 -7.85 -4.19
N ASP A 169 12.63 -6.71 -4.54
CA ASP A 169 13.92 -6.24 -4.02
C ASP A 169 13.87 -5.99 -2.51
N VAL A 170 12.73 -5.50 -2.01
CA VAL A 170 12.47 -5.32 -0.58
C VAL A 170 12.36 -6.65 0.19
N ARG A 171 11.98 -7.76 -0.45
CA ARG A 171 11.68 -9.02 0.26
C ARG A 171 12.90 -9.67 0.90
N GLU A 172 14.09 -9.52 0.35
CA GLU A 172 15.24 -10.36 0.70
C GLU A 172 16.20 -9.71 1.71
N THR A 173 16.53 -8.43 1.54
CA THR A 173 17.48 -7.69 2.40
C THR A 173 16.79 -6.77 3.42
N SER A 174 15.62 -6.21 3.11
CA SER A 174 15.00 -5.16 3.95
C SER A 174 14.08 -5.68 5.07
N ARG A 175 13.50 -6.88 4.97
CA ARG A 175 12.55 -7.38 6.01
C ARG A 175 13.21 -7.66 7.37
N LYS A 176 14.42 -8.22 7.38
CA LYS A 176 15.19 -8.44 8.62
C LYS A 176 15.67 -7.10 9.20
N GLY A 177 16.19 -6.20 8.35
CA GLY A 177 16.65 -4.87 8.76
C GLY A 177 15.52 -3.99 9.32
N ALA A 178 14.36 -3.97 8.66
CA ALA A 178 13.19 -3.21 9.10
C ALA A 178 12.62 -3.71 10.42
N GLY A 179 12.54 -5.04 10.61
CA GLY A 179 12.14 -5.64 11.88
C GLY A 179 13.09 -5.28 13.02
N ALA A 180 14.40 -5.38 12.78
CA ALA A 180 15.44 -5.01 13.74
C ALA A 180 15.41 -3.52 14.08
N LEU A 181 15.25 -2.65 13.07
CA LEU A 181 15.15 -1.20 13.25
C LEU A 181 13.92 -0.82 14.10
N ARG A 182 12.77 -1.44 13.82
CA ARG A 182 11.54 -1.26 14.61
C ARG A 182 11.78 -1.66 16.07
N ALA A 183 12.33 -2.85 16.30
CA ALA A 183 12.59 -3.37 17.64
C ALA A 183 13.59 -2.49 18.41
N ALA A 184 14.68 -2.07 17.76
CA ALA A 184 15.68 -1.19 18.36
C ALA A 184 15.09 0.18 18.74
N THR A 185 14.24 0.76 17.88
CA THR A 185 13.58 2.04 18.13
C THR A 185 12.60 1.96 19.30
N ILE A 186 11.77 0.90 19.34
CA ILE A 186 10.87 0.64 20.48
C ILE A 186 11.68 0.47 21.78
N GLY A 187 12.81 -0.23 21.71
CA GLY A 187 13.72 -0.41 22.84
C GLY A 187 14.28 0.91 23.37
N LEU A 188 14.69 1.83 22.49
CA LEU A 188 15.15 3.17 22.88
C LEU A 188 14.03 3.99 23.54
N LEU A 189 12.85 4.02 22.93
CA LEU A 189 11.69 4.75 23.48
C LEU A 189 11.29 4.20 24.86
N SER A 190 11.37 2.89 25.05
CA SER A 190 11.03 2.24 26.32
C SER A 190 12.05 2.57 27.42
N ARG A 191 13.35 2.59 27.10
CA ARG A 191 14.40 3.00 28.04
C ARG A 191 14.35 4.49 28.38
N LEU A 192 14.10 5.35 27.39
CA LEU A 192 13.88 6.77 27.63
C LEU A 192 12.70 6.98 28.57
N ARG A 193 11.59 6.25 28.36
CA ARG A 193 10.41 6.37 29.23
C ARG A 193 10.70 6.00 30.68
N ALA A 194 11.44 4.91 30.89
CA ALA A 194 11.88 4.51 32.23
C ALA A 194 12.78 5.58 32.88
N GLY A 195 13.80 6.05 32.16
CA GLY A 195 14.69 7.10 32.67
C GLY A 195 13.98 8.41 32.97
N LEU A 196 12.98 8.78 32.16
CA LEU A 196 12.10 9.93 32.43
C LEU A 196 11.28 9.75 33.70
N ALA A 197 10.72 8.56 33.93
CA ALA A 197 9.97 8.28 35.15
C ALA A 197 10.86 8.39 36.40
N ASP A 198 12.05 7.79 36.35
CA ASP A 198 13.04 7.86 37.45
C ASP A 198 13.45 9.32 37.72
N GLU A 199 13.73 10.09 36.67
CA GLU A 199 14.15 11.50 36.79
C GLU A 199 13.03 12.39 37.32
N VAL A 200 11.79 12.20 36.87
CA VAL A 200 10.63 12.92 37.38
C VAL A 200 10.40 12.60 38.85
N GLU A 201 10.55 11.34 39.28
CA GLU A 201 10.40 10.96 40.69
C GLU A 201 11.38 11.72 41.60
N HIS A 202 12.65 11.84 41.18
CA HIS A 202 13.74 12.36 42.01
C HIS A 202 14.07 13.85 41.80
N THR A 203 13.45 14.52 40.82
CA THR A 203 13.74 15.93 40.48
C THR A 203 12.48 16.80 40.63
N PRO A 204 12.32 17.52 41.77
CA PRO A 204 11.14 18.32 42.04
C PRO A 204 10.77 19.39 41.00
N GLU A 205 11.77 19.89 40.28
CA GLU A 205 11.64 20.95 39.27
C GLU A 205 11.05 20.46 37.95
N LEU A 206 11.00 19.14 37.72
CA LEU A 206 10.41 18.56 36.52
C LEU A 206 8.88 18.46 36.63
N PRO A 207 8.14 18.71 35.54
CA PRO A 207 6.71 18.48 35.53
C PRO A 207 6.37 17.02 35.78
N ARG A 208 5.34 16.78 36.58
CA ARG A 208 4.87 15.42 36.88
C ARG A 208 4.18 14.76 35.68
N ASP A 209 3.72 15.56 34.74
CA ASP A 209 3.15 15.15 33.46
C ASP A 209 4.17 15.11 32.32
N LEU A 210 5.48 15.25 32.59
CA LEU A 210 6.52 15.30 31.56
C LEU A 210 6.52 14.06 30.66
N ASP A 211 6.27 12.88 31.23
CA ASP A 211 6.09 11.64 30.46
C ASP A 211 4.98 11.78 29.42
N ALA A 212 3.82 12.28 29.82
CA ALA A 212 2.68 12.49 28.93
C ALA A 212 2.95 13.57 27.87
N GLN A 213 3.68 14.63 28.25
CA GLN A 213 4.09 15.67 27.30
C GLN A 213 5.00 15.09 26.19
N VAL A 214 5.89 14.17 26.54
CA VAL A 214 6.84 13.54 25.60
C VAL A 214 6.19 12.42 24.79
N PHE A 215 5.45 11.50 25.44
CA PHE A 215 4.96 10.26 24.81
C PHE A 215 3.49 10.28 24.40
N GLY A 216 2.72 11.32 24.74
CA GLY A 216 1.26 11.32 24.55
C GLY A 216 0.82 10.92 23.14
N TYR A 217 1.47 11.45 22.10
CA TYR A 217 1.13 11.09 20.72
C TYR A 217 1.53 9.66 20.33
N LEU A 218 2.67 9.17 20.82
CA LEU A 218 3.07 7.77 20.62
C LEU A 218 2.09 6.81 21.33
N ASP A 219 1.53 7.21 22.46
CA ASP A 219 0.52 6.45 23.19
C ASP A 219 -0.83 6.43 22.45
N GLU A 220 -1.24 7.56 21.87
CA GLU A 220 -2.41 7.64 20.98
C GLU A 220 -2.29 6.70 19.77
N LEU A 221 -1.11 6.65 19.13
CA LEU A 221 -0.87 5.72 18.02
C LEU A 221 -0.87 4.25 18.48
N HIS A 222 -0.42 3.97 19.69
CA HIS A 222 -0.33 2.62 20.22
C HIS A 222 -1.69 2.05 20.65
N GLY A 223 -2.60 2.87 21.19
CA GLY A 223 -3.89 2.43 21.71
C GLY A 223 -4.73 1.59 20.73
N PRO A 224 -5.08 2.13 19.55
CA PRO A 224 -5.85 1.41 18.52
C PRO A 224 -5.14 0.15 18.03
N ARG A 225 -3.80 0.16 17.94
CA ARG A 225 -3.00 -0.99 17.51
C ARG A 225 -3.01 -2.13 18.52
N ALA A 226 -2.89 -1.81 19.81
CA ALA A 226 -2.96 -2.78 20.88
C ALA A 226 -4.35 -3.44 20.96
N ALA A 227 -5.42 -2.66 20.79
CA ALA A 227 -6.78 -3.18 20.72
C ALA A 227 -6.97 -4.14 19.53
N ALA A 228 -6.52 -3.75 18.34
CA ALA A 228 -6.60 -4.61 17.15
C ALA A 228 -5.78 -5.90 17.27
N ALA A 229 -4.57 -5.84 17.86
CA ALA A 229 -3.74 -7.02 18.10
C ALA A 229 -4.39 -7.99 19.10
N ARG A 230 -4.98 -7.48 20.19
CA ARG A 230 -5.74 -8.28 21.16
C ARG A 230 -6.96 -8.94 20.51
N ALA A 231 -7.72 -8.21 19.70
CA ALA A 231 -8.88 -8.75 18.97
C ALA A 231 -8.48 -9.87 17.99
N LYS A 232 -7.36 -9.72 17.27
CA LYS A 232 -6.81 -10.79 16.41
C LYS A 232 -6.37 -12.02 17.20
N LYS A 233 -5.70 -11.83 18.35
CA LYS A 233 -5.29 -12.93 19.22
C LYS A 233 -6.50 -13.69 19.79
N ALA A 234 -7.56 -12.97 20.18
CA ALA A 234 -8.81 -13.56 20.65
C ALA A 234 -9.51 -14.38 19.55
N LYS A 235 -9.59 -13.86 18.32
CA LYS A 235 -10.14 -14.61 17.17
C LYS A 235 -9.35 -15.87 16.83
N LYS A 236 -8.01 -15.84 16.96
CA LYS A 236 -7.15 -17.01 16.71
C LYS A 236 -7.19 -18.04 17.85
N ALA A 237 -7.53 -17.62 19.07
CA ALA A 237 -7.63 -18.48 20.24
C ALA A 237 -8.99 -19.17 20.40
N ALA A 238 -9.96 -18.90 19.52
CA ALA A 238 -11.25 -19.59 19.49
C ALA A 238 -11.35 -20.53 18.27
N PRO A 239 -10.81 -21.76 18.33
CA PRO A 239 -11.29 -22.86 17.50
C PRO A 239 -12.31 -23.68 18.30
N GLY A 240 -13.55 -23.75 17.80
CA GLY A 240 -14.54 -24.75 18.21
C GLY A 240 -15.62 -24.27 19.19
N ALA A 241 -16.48 -23.34 18.78
CA ALA A 241 -17.88 -23.44 19.19
C ALA A 241 -18.51 -24.44 18.22
N ALA A 242 -18.72 -25.66 18.69
CA ALA A 242 -19.40 -26.71 17.95
C ALA A 242 -20.74 -26.18 17.42
N GLU A 243 -20.94 -26.38 16.12
CA GLU A 243 -22.21 -26.25 15.44
C GLU A 243 -23.26 -27.07 16.22
N PRO A 244 -24.41 -26.49 16.62
CA PRO A 244 -25.45 -27.29 17.23
C PRO A 244 -25.96 -28.29 16.19
N ALA A 245 -25.84 -29.58 16.50
CA ALA A 245 -26.37 -30.66 15.69
C ALA A 245 -27.83 -30.38 15.33
N GLY A 246 -28.11 -30.30 14.04
CA GLY A 246 -29.45 -30.13 13.51
C GLY A 246 -30.38 -31.25 14.02
N PRO A 247 -31.68 -30.97 14.20
CA PRO A 247 -32.62 -31.93 14.74
C PRO A 247 -32.72 -33.16 13.82
N ALA A 248 -32.58 -34.34 14.43
CA ALA A 248 -32.72 -35.63 13.77
C ALA A 248 -34.11 -35.76 13.12
N ALA A 249 -34.13 -36.17 11.85
CA ALA A 249 -35.34 -36.52 11.14
C ALA A 249 -35.99 -37.77 11.77
N PRO A 250 -37.33 -37.84 11.86
CA PRO A 250 -38.02 -39.02 12.40
C PRO A 250 -37.93 -40.20 11.43
N ILE A 251 -37.67 -41.38 12.01
CA ILE A 251 -37.73 -42.68 11.35
C ILE A 251 -39.20 -43.02 11.11
N GLU A 252 -39.62 -43.10 9.85
CA GLU A 252 -40.87 -43.76 9.46
C GLU A 252 -40.66 -45.28 9.48
N THR A 253 -41.48 -45.97 10.27
CA THR A 253 -41.64 -47.42 10.23
C THR A 253 -42.68 -47.81 9.18
N ALA A 254 -42.27 -48.66 8.23
CA ALA A 254 -43.05 -49.76 7.67
C ALA A 254 -42.10 -50.85 7.16
#